data_AF-A0A7Y2DVX5-F1
#
_entry.id   AF-A0A7Y2DVX5-F1
#
_cell.length_a   1.000
_cell.length_b   1.000
_cell.length_c   1.000
_cell.angle_alpha   90.00
_cell.angle_beta   90.00
_cell.angle_gamma   90.00
#
_symmetry.space_group_name_H-M   'P 1'
#
loop_
_entity.id
_entity.type
_entity.pdbx_description
1 polymer ?
#
loop_
_entity_poly.entity_id
_entity_poly.type
_entity_poly.pdbx_seq_one_letter_code
_entity_poly.pdbx_strand_id
1 'polypeptide(L)'
;MNSKVRSLTGALIILVLVLTLQSTASAKDKWVKVKSKNFTLIGNAGEKRVREVATKLEQFRHTFTRLFPNMSYKSPIPTSVVVFKN
;
A
#
# COMPACT_ATOMS: atom_id res chain seq x y z
N MET A 1 32.84 -0.51 -48.80
CA MET A 1 31.96 -1.48 -48.10
C MET A 1 31.74 -1.07 -46.64
N ASN A 2 31.53 0.23 -46.34
CA ASN A 2 31.75 0.74 -44.97
C ASN A 2 30.59 1.62 -44.46
N SER A 3 29.59 1.92 -45.28
CA SER A 3 28.42 2.75 -44.89
C SER A 3 27.34 1.92 -44.18
N LYS A 4 27.09 0.70 -44.64
CA LYS A 4 26.12 -0.25 -44.04
C LYS A 4 26.52 -0.65 -42.61
N VAL A 5 27.82 -0.87 -42.37
CA VAL A 5 28.36 -1.24 -41.05
C VAL A 5 28.24 -0.07 -40.06
N ARG A 6 28.50 1.17 -40.52
CA ARG A 6 28.32 2.39 -39.71
C ARG A 6 26.85 2.68 -39.39
N SER A 7 25.92 2.33 -40.27
CA SER A 7 24.48 2.48 -40.00
C SER A 7 23.95 1.40 -39.06
N LEU A 8 24.48 0.18 -39.13
CA LEU A 8 24.15 -0.93 -38.22
C LEU A 8 24.62 -0.66 -36.80
N THR A 9 25.83 -0.13 -36.61
CA THR A 9 26.31 0.26 -35.28
C THR A 9 25.53 1.42 -34.71
N GLY A 10 25.17 2.43 -35.52
CA GLY A 10 24.29 3.51 -35.09
C GLY A 10 22.92 3.02 -34.62
N ALA A 11 22.29 2.12 -35.38
CA ALA A 11 21.01 1.52 -35.02
C ALA A 11 21.09 0.70 -33.72
N LEU A 12 22.20 -0.03 -33.51
CA LEU A 12 22.41 -0.82 -32.29
C LEU A 12 22.59 0.08 -31.06
N ILE A 13 23.32 1.19 -31.18
CA ILE A 13 23.50 2.16 -30.09
C ILE A 13 22.16 2.82 -29.72
N ILE A 14 21.36 3.20 -30.72
CA ILE A 14 20.03 3.78 -30.49
C ILE A 14 19.12 2.76 -29.78
N LEU A 15 19.14 1.49 -30.21
CA LEU A 15 18.34 0.44 -29.58
C LEU A 15 18.72 0.23 -28.12
N VAL A 16 20.02 0.19 -27.81
CA VAL A 16 20.52 0.06 -26.43
C VAL A 16 20.12 1.28 -25.59
N LEU A 17 20.19 2.49 -26.15
CA LEU A 17 19.78 3.72 -25.47
C LEU A 17 18.27 3.74 -25.16
N VAL A 18 17.43 3.20 -26.06
CA VAL A 18 15.98 3.08 -25.84
C VAL A 18 15.66 2.03 -24.77
N LEU A 19 16.46 0.97 -24.65
CA LEU A 19 16.27 -0.06 -23.63
C LEU A 19 16.65 0.40 -22.21
N THR A 20 17.53 1.39 -22.07
CA THR A 20 17.86 1.98 -20.75
C THR A 20 16.86 3.02 -20.27
N LEU A 21 15.97 3.48 -21.15
CA LEU A 21 14.85 4.40 -20.84
C LEU A 21 13.66 3.68 -20.19
N GLN A 22 13.86 2.50 -19.58
CA GLN A 22 12.84 1.86 -18.74
C GLN A 22 12.57 2.73 -17.52
N SER A 23 11.63 3.67 -17.69
CA SER A 23 11.06 4.43 -16.60
C SER A 23 10.45 3.45 -15.62
N THR A 24 11.01 3.40 -14.41
CA THR A 24 10.40 2.69 -13.29
C THR A 24 9.11 3.44 -12.98
N ALA A 25 8.02 3.03 -13.62
CA ALA A 25 6.70 3.49 -13.27
C ALA A 25 6.48 3.13 -11.80
N SER A 26 6.64 4.11 -10.90
CA SER A 26 6.34 3.94 -9.50
C SER A 26 4.86 3.60 -9.43
N ALA A 27 4.56 2.33 -9.15
CA ALA A 27 3.19 1.86 -9.08
C ALA A 27 2.46 2.77 -8.10
N LYS A 28 1.43 3.48 -8.60
CA LYS A 28 0.65 4.42 -7.80
C LYS A 28 0.26 3.75 -6.49
N ASP A 29 0.46 4.46 -5.37
CA ASP A 29 0.16 3.92 -4.05
C ASP A 29 -1.24 3.33 -4.00
N LYS A 30 -1.32 2.03 -3.74
CA LYS A 30 -2.59 1.31 -3.65
C LYS A 30 -3.18 1.53 -2.26
N TRP A 31 -4.12 2.47 -2.19
CA TRP A 31 -4.93 2.68 -1.01
C TRP A 31 -6.00 1.61 -0.90
N VAL A 32 -6.10 1.00 0.28
CA VAL A 32 -7.12 0.00 0.62
C VAL A 32 -8.00 0.50 1.75
N LYS A 33 -9.26 0.07 1.75
CA LYS A 33 -10.21 0.30 2.84
C LYS A 33 -10.61 -1.05 3.43
N VAL A 34 -10.42 -1.22 4.73
CA VAL A 34 -10.81 -2.42 5.47
C VAL A 34 -11.81 -2.02 6.55
N LYS A 35 -12.97 -2.68 6.58
CA LYS A 35 -13.99 -2.46 7.61
C LYS A 35 -14.01 -3.64 8.57
N SER A 36 -13.98 -3.35 9.86
CA SER A 36 -14.16 -4.30 10.96
C SER A 36 -15.44 -3.97 11.73
N LYS A 37 -15.68 -4.63 12.87
CA LYS A 37 -16.90 -4.43 13.65
C LYS A 37 -16.96 -3.02 14.26
N ASN A 38 -15.83 -2.48 14.68
CA ASN A 38 -15.74 -1.23 15.43
C ASN A 38 -14.80 -0.20 14.79
N PHE A 39 -14.00 -0.61 13.80
CA PHE A 39 -13.03 0.27 13.14
C PHE A 39 -13.19 0.26 11.62
N THR A 40 -12.95 1.42 11.01
CA THR A 40 -12.70 1.56 9.57
C THR A 40 -11.24 1.93 9.36
N LEU A 41 -10.52 1.14 8.56
CA LEU A 41 -9.11 1.37 8.28
C LEU A 41 -8.92 1.76 6.82
N ILE A 42 -8.07 2.75 6.58
CA ILE A 42 -7.72 3.25 5.25
C ILE A 42 -6.21 3.33 5.19
N GLY A 43 -5.55 2.78 4.16
CA GLY A 43 -4.09 2.82 4.15
C GLY A 43 -3.43 2.36 2.87
N ASN A 44 -2.17 2.76 2.68
CA ASN A 44 -1.31 2.36 1.56
C ASN A 44 -0.27 1.30 1.97
N ALA A 45 -0.34 0.76 3.19
CA ALA A 45 0.57 -0.27 3.73
C ALA A 45 0.38 -1.69 3.15
N GLY A 46 -0.46 -1.86 2.12
CA GLY A 46 -0.86 -3.15 1.58
C GLY A 46 -1.98 -3.83 2.38
N GLU A 47 -2.85 -4.58 1.69
CA GLU A 47 -4.08 -5.11 2.29
C GLU A 47 -3.85 -6.01 3.50
N LYS A 48 -2.86 -6.93 3.42
CA LYS A 48 -2.51 -7.84 4.52
C LYS A 48 -2.18 -7.06 5.79
N ARG A 49 -1.33 -6.03 5.67
CA ARG A 49 -0.90 -5.22 6.81
C ARG A 49 -2.05 -4.43 7.41
N VAL A 50 -2.87 -3.78 6.56
CA VAL A 50 -4.05 -3.04 7.03
C VAL A 50 -5.03 -3.97 7.74
N ARG A 51 -5.24 -5.20 7.24
CA ARG A 51 -6.09 -6.22 7.87
C ARG A 51 -5.52 -6.70 9.21
N GLU A 52 -4.21 -6.93 9.31
CA GLU A 52 -3.56 -7.29 10.57
C GLU A 52 -3.74 -6.21 11.65
N VAL A 53 -3.61 -4.93 11.27
CA VAL A 53 -3.85 -3.80 12.18
C VAL A 53 -5.31 -3.80 12.64
N ALA A 54 -6.27 -4.04 11.75
CA ALA A 54 -7.68 -4.14 12.10
C ALA A 54 -7.94 -5.23 13.14
N THR A 55 -7.37 -6.42 12.94
CA THR A 55 -7.49 -7.54 13.89
C THR A 55 -6.92 -7.19 15.25
N LYS A 56 -5.73 -6.58 15.31
CA LYS A 56 -5.08 -6.17 16.57
C LYS A 56 -5.90 -5.12 17.33
N LEU A 57 -6.49 -4.15 16.63
CA LEU A 57 -7.35 -3.14 17.26
C LEU A 57 -8.63 -3.76 17.84
N GLU A 58 -9.23 -4.72 17.14
CA GLU A 58 -10.39 -5.44 17.66
C GLU A 58 -10.06 -6.30 18.89
N GLN A 59 -8.91 -6.99 18.86
CA GLN A 59 -8.43 -7.76 20.01
C GLN A 59 -8.18 -6.85 21.21
N PHE A 60 -7.49 -5.72 21.01
CA PHE A 60 -7.28 -4.72 22.04
C PHE A 60 -8.61 -4.25 22.63
N ARG A 61 -9.55 -3.85 21.78
CA ARG A 61 -10.88 -3.38 22.22
C ARG A 61 -11.61 -4.46 23.00
N HIS A 62 -11.59 -5.71 22.54
CA HIS A 62 -12.24 -6.83 23.23
C HIS A 62 -11.64 -7.06 24.62
N THR A 63 -10.32 -7.09 24.74
CA THR A 63 -9.64 -7.24 26.03
C THR A 63 -9.94 -6.04 26.94
N PHE A 64 -9.87 -4.82 26.40
CA PHE A 64 -10.18 -3.59 27.13
C PHE A 64 -11.61 -3.59 27.67
N THR A 65 -12.59 -4.07 26.89
CA THR A 65 -13.98 -4.19 27.34
C THR A 65 -14.19 -5.21 28.45
N ARG A 66 -13.34 -6.24 28.53
CA ARG A 66 -13.39 -7.24 29.61
C ARG A 66 -12.74 -6.72 30.90
N LEU A 67 -11.69 -5.92 30.79
CA LEU A 67 -10.99 -5.36 31.94
C LEU A 67 -11.79 -4.27 32.65
N PHE A 68 -12.64 -3.53 31.94
CA PHE A 68 -13.34 -2.35 32.49
C PHE A 68 -14.86 -2.38 32.32
N PRO A 69 -15.58 -3.48 32.62
CA PRO A 69 -16.95 -3.74 32.17
C PRO A 69 -17.99 -2.65 32.46
N ASN A 70 -17.74 -1.79 33.45
CA ASN A 70 -18.63 -0.71 33.86
C ASN A 70 -18.44 0.61 33.05
N MET A 71 -17.53 0.64 32.07
CA MET A 71 -17.29 1.81 31.22
C MET A 71 -18.28 1.85 30.04
N SER A 72 -18.70 3.04 29.63
CA SER A 72 -19.56 3.19 28.44
C SER A 72 -18.75 3.00 27.15
N TYR A 73 -19.09 1.97 26.37
CA TYR A 73 -18.39 1.62 25.12
C TYR A 73 -19.14 1.97 23.84
N LYS A 74 -20.35 2.52 23.96
CA LYS A 74 -21.15 2.95 22.80
C LYS A 74 -20.68 4.33 22.37
N SER A 75 -19.62 4.38 21.57
CA SER A 75 -19.31 5.59 20.80
C SER A 75 -20.35 5.75 19.68
N PRO A 76 -21.06 6.87 19.59
CA PRO A 76 -21.99 7.13 18.48
C PRO A 76 -21.26 7.34 17.15
N ILE A 77 -19.94 7.56 17.18
CA ILE A 77 -19.12 7.84 15.99
C ILE A 77 -18.16 6.66 15.74
N PRO A 78 -18.13 6.09 14.51
CA PRO A 78 -17.18 5.04 14.13
C PRO A 78 -15.73 5.54 14.15
N THR A 79 -14.82 4.76 14.74
CA THR A 79 -13.38 5.11 14.76
C THR A 79 -12.75 4.79 13.41
N SER A 80 -12.12 5.80 12.80
CA SER A 80 -11.36 5.66 11.56
C SER A 80 -9.85 5.72 11.81
N VAL A 81 -9.10 4.81 11.20
CA VAL A 81 -7.64 4.69 11.38
C VAL A 81 -6.94 4.74 10.02
N VAL A 82 -5.93 5.59 9.90
CA VAL A 82 -5.12 5.71 8.69
C VAL A 82 -3.79 4.97 8.88
N VAL A 83 -3.46 4.06 7.96
CA VAL A 83 -2.26 3.22 8.04
C VAL A 83 -1.33 3.53 6.87
N PHE A 84 -0.20 4.14 7.18
CA PHE A 84 0.82 4.47 6.19
C PHE A 84 1.82 3.32 6.02
N LYS A 85 2.28 3.11 4.79
CA LYS A 85 3.51 2.34 4.54
C LYS A 85 4.71 3.13 5.09
N ASN A 86 5.73 2.41 5.55
CA ASN A 86 6.99 2.98 6.02
C ASN A 86 8.00 3.07 4.87
#